data_AF-A0A6M9Q186-F1
#
_entry.id   AF-A0A6M9Q186-F1
#
_cell.length_a   1.000
_cell.length_b   1.000
_cell.length_c   1.000
_cell.angle_alpha   90.00
_cell.angle_beta   90.00
_cell.angle_gamma   90.00
#
_symmetry.space_group_name_H-M   'P 1'
#
loop_
_entity.id
_entity.type
_entity.pdbx_description
1 polymer ?
#
loop_
_entity_poly.entity_id
_entity_poly.type
_entity_poly.pdbx_seq_one_letter_code
_entity_poly.pdbx_strand_id
1 'polypeptide(L)' 'MSIFLLILAPGLIGIYWLIRLQICLSRMRYLIDTYGMDRKKLRKLSCKEVKLLRNSIDERRHTNDSMGLDTLIKPFRA' A
#
# COMPACT_ATOMS: atom_id res chain seq x y z
N MET A 1 -12.61 -14.28 -35.80
CA MET A 1 -13.38 -14.49 -34.55
C MET A 1 -12.55 -14.99 -33.35
N SER A 2 -11.31 -15.52 -33.50
CA SER A 2 -10.43 -15.86 -32.34
C SER A 2 -9.36 -14.82 -31.97
N ILE A 3 -9.00 -13.91 -32.88
CA ILE A 3 -7.88 -12.97 -32.70
C ILE A 3 -8.20 -11.90 -31.64
N PHE A 4 -9.47 -11.51 -31.49
CA PHE A 4 -9.89 -10.55 -30.47
C PHE A 4 -9.59 -11.06 -29.05
N LEU A 5 -9.82 -12.35 -28.77
CA LEU A 5 -9.54 -12.95 -27.45
C LEU A 5 -8.03 -12.99 -27.13
N LEU A 6 -7.18 -13.23 -28.14
CA LEU A 6 -5.73 -13.25 -28.00
C LEU A 6 -5.13 -11.88 -27.64
N ILE A 7 -5.78 -10.79 -28.07
CA ILE A 7 -5.36 -9.42 -27.73
C ILE A 7 -6.02 -8.96 -26.42
N LEU A 8 -7.26 -9.38 -26.15
CA LEU A 8 -7.99 -9.01 -24.94
C LEU A 8 -7.33 -9.57 -23.67
N ALA A 9 -6.84 -10.82 -23.72
CA ALA A 9 -6.23 -11.49 -22.57
C ALA A 9 -4.99 -10.75 -22.00
N PRO A 10 -3.94 -10.41 -22.79
CA PRO A 10 -2.82 -9.62 -22.29
C PRO A 10 -3.24 -8.19 -21.89
N GLY A 11 -4.25 -7.61 -22.57
CA GLY A 11 -4.80 -6.31 -22.20
C GLY A 11 -5.41 -6.29 -20.80
N LEU A 12 -6.23 -7.30 -20.46
CA LEU A 12 -6.82 -7.44 -19.13
C LEU A 12 -5.78 -7.66 -18.04
N ILE A 13 -4.71 -8.42 -18.32
CA ILE A 13 -3.60 -8.64 -17.38
C ILE A 13 -2.85 -7.33 -17.10
N GLY A 14 -2.57 -6.54 -18.13
CA GLY A 14 -1.94 -5.23 -17.98
C GLY A 14 -2.79 -4.27 -17.14
N ILE A 15 -4.09 -4.19 -17.43
CA ILE A 15 -5.04 -3.37 -16.66
C ILE A 15 -5.10 -3.83 -15.21
N TYR A 16 -5.18 -5.13 -14.96
CA TYR A 16 -5.17 -5.70 -13.62
C TYR A 16 -3.92 -5.29 -12.83
N TRP A 17 -2.73 -5.34 -13.45
CA TRP A 17 -1.50 -4.91 -12.80
C TRP A 17 -1.51 -3.40 -12.51
N LEU A 18 -1.94 -2.57 -13.47
CA LEU A 18 -2.05 -1.12 -13.27
C LEU A 18 -2.97 -0.76 -12.12
N ILE A 19 -4.16 -1.38 -12.03
CA ILE A 19 -5.09 -1.19 -10.92
C ILE A 19 -4.42 -1.57 -9.60
N ARG A 20 -3.71 -2.70 -9.57
CA ARG A 20 -3.00 -3.15 -8.37
C ARG A 20 -1.93 -2.16 -7.92
N LEU A 21 -1.17 -1.59 -8.87
CA LEU A 21 -0.14 -0.59 -8.60
C LEU A 21 -0.75 0.71 -8.08
N GLN A 22 -1.83 1.19 -8.70
CA GLN A 22 -2.54 2.39 -8.28
C GLN A 22 -3.07 2.25 -6.85
N ILE A 23 -3.65 1.09 -6.49
CA ILE A 23 -4.11 0.82 -5.12
C ILE A 23 -2.97 0.91 -4.11
N CYS A 24 -1.76 0.41 -4.44
CA CYS A 24 -0.62 0.55 -3.55
C CYS A 24 -0.22 2.01 -3.34
N LEU A 25 -0.14 2.78 -4.43
CA LEU A 25 0.29 4.18 -4.39
C LEU A 25 -0.72 5.04 -3.61
N SER A 26 -2.02 4.81 -3.80
CA SER A 26 -3.08 5.49 -3.04
C SER A 26 -3.02 5.16 -1.56
N ARG A 27 -2.78 3.89 -1.18
CA ARG A 27 -2.62 3.49 0.23
C ARG A 27 -1.41 4.14 0.88
N MET A 28 -0.31 4.22 0.15
CA MET A 28 0.90 4.87 0.62
C MET A 28 0.67 6.37 0.85
N ARG A 29 -0.03 7.04 -0.06
CA ARG A 29 -0.41 8.45 0.09
C ARG A 29 -1.31 8.67 1.31
N TYR A 30 -2.30 7.79 1.51
CA TYR A 30 -3.13 7.83 2.72
C TYR A 30 -2.31 7.68 4.01
N LEU A 31 -1.32 6.78 4.03
CA LEU A 31 -0.41 6.61 5.18
C LEU A 31 0.44 7.86 5.45
N ILE A 32 0.90 8.51 4.38
CA ILE A 32 1.66 9.77 4.46
C ILE A 32 0.77 10.88 5.05
N ASP A 33 -0.44 11.07 4.51
CA ASP A 33 -1.34 12.15 4.94
C ASP A 33 -1.89 11.92 6.36
N THR A 34 -2.19 10.66 6.72
CA THR A 34 -2.79 10.33 8.03
C THR A 34 -1.76 10.30 9.16
N TYR A 35 -0.54 9.82 8.88
CA TYR A 35 0.46 9.56 9.92
C TYR A 35 1.74 10.39 9.79
N GLY A 36 1.84 11.25 8.77
CA GLY A 36 2.99 12.14 8.55
C GLY A 36 4.28 11.39 8.19
N MET A 37 4.18 10.21 7.58
CA MET A 37 5.35 9.39 7.26
C MET A 37 6.13 9.93 6.06
N ASP A 38 7.45 9.75 6.06
CA ASP A 38 8.33 10.25 5.02
C ASP A 38 8.22 9.46 3.70
N ARG A 39 7.95 10.16 2.60
CA ARG A 39 7.78 9.56 1.28
C ARG A 39 9.03 8.81 0.80
N LYS A 40 10.25 9.22 1.17
CA LYS A 40 11.50 8.54 0.80
C LYS A 40 11.66 7.22 1.57
N LYS A 41 11.29 7.20 2.86
CA LYS A 41 11.30 5.97 3.68
C LYS A 41 10.26 4.97 3.19
N LEU A 42 9.03 5.42 2.91
CA LEU A 42 8.00 4.53 2.35
C LEU A 42 8.32 4.08 0.92
N ARG A 43 9.02 4.89 0.10
CA ARG A 43 9.34 4.50 -1.29
C ARG A 43 10.33 3.34 -1.36
N LYS A 44 11.11 3.11 -0.29
CA LYS A 44 11.93 1.91 -0.14
C LYS A 44 11.09 0.66 0.15
N LEU A 45 9.88 0.82 0.69
CA LEU A 45 8.99 -0.30 0.97
C LEU A 45 8.24 -0.74 -0.28
N SER A 46 8.13 -2.05 -0.45
CA SER A 46 7.26 -2.66 -1.46
C SER A 46 5.78 -2.49 -1.11
N CYS A 47 4.92 -2.49 -2.12
CA CYS A 47 3.45 -2.59 -1.99
C CYS A 47 2.99 -3.58 -0.89
N LYS A 48 3.65 -4.74 -0.82
CA LYS A 48 3.32 -5.80 0.14
C LYS A 48 3.67 -5.38 1.57
N GLU A 49 4.80 -4.72 1.76
CA GLU A 49 5.26 -4.23 3.05
C GLU A 49 4.40 -3.06 3.53
N VAL A 50 4.01 -2.15 2.64
CA VAL A 50 3.03 -1.08 2.97
C VAL A 50 1.69 -1.69 3.39
N LYS A 51 1.24 -2.77 2.74
CA LYS A 51 0.03 -3.50 3.15
C LYS A 51 0.20 -4.16 4.52
N LEU A 52 1.34 -4.80 4.78
CA LEU A 52 1.63 -5.39 6.10
C LEU A 52 1.69 -4.32 7.19
N LEU A 53 2.34 -3.19 6.94
CA LEU A 53 2.41 -2.05 7.85
C LEU A 53 1.02 -1.48 8.16
N ARG A 54 0.16 -1.36 7.14
CA ARG A 54 -1.22 -0.93 7.37
C ARG A 54 -2.01 -1.93 8.21
N ASN A 55 -1.88 -3.22 7.93
CA ASN A 55 -2.55 -4.26 8.69
C ASN A 55 -2.09 -4.26 10.17
N SER A 56 -0.79 -4.09 10.44
CA SER A 56 -0.28 -4.03 11.82
C SER A 56 -0.68 -2.73 12.54
N ILE A 57 -0.82 -1.62 11.82
CA ILE A 57 -1.41 -0.37 12.33
C ILE A 57 -2.89 -0.58 12.68
N ASP A 58 -3.67 -1.20 11.79
CA ASP A 58 -5.10 -1.47 12.00
C ASP A 58 -5.33 -2.45 13.16
N GLU A 59 -4.49 -3.49 13.28
CA GLU A 59 -4.51 -4.44 14.39
C GLU A 59 -4.21 -3.76 15.72
N ARG A 60 -3.17 -2.91 15.79
CA ARG A 60 -2.84 -2.15 17.00
C ARG A 60 -3.89 -1.10 17.35
N ARG A 61 -4.54 -0.49 16.35
CA ARG A 61 -5.72 0.37 16.57
C ARG A 61 -6.87 -0.42 17.18
N HIS A 62 -7.14 -1.63 16.68
CA HIS A 62 -8.21 -2.49 17.19
C HIS A 62 -7.95 -2.94 18.63
N THR A 63 -6.68 -3.19 18.98
CA THR A 63 -6.24 -3.52 20.35
C THR A 63 -6.13 -2.29 21.26
N ASN A 64 -6.39 -1.07 20.75
CA ASN A 64 -6.30 0.20 21.48
C ASN A 64 -4.89 0.52 22.05
N ASP A 65 -3.85 -0.14 21.54
CA ASP A 65 -2.46 0.04 21.95
C ASP A 65 -1.84 1.28 21.29
N SER A 66 -2.21 2.46 21.78
CA SER A 66 -1.72 3.75 21.29
C SER A 66 -0.19 3.89 21.36
N MET A 67 0.45 3.38 22.43
CA MET A 67 1.91 3.39 22.57
C MET A 67 2.62 2.46 21.58
N GLY A 68 2.05 1.26 21.36
CA GLY A 68 2.58 0.30 20.39
C GLY A 68 2.44 0.80 18.94
N LEU A 69 1.43 1.62 18.69
CA LEU A 69 1.20 2.26 17.41
C LEU A 69 2.25 3.37 17.14
N ASP A 70 2.49 4.25 18.11
CA ASP A 70 3.46 5.34 17.95
C ASP A 70 4.89 4.81 17.77
N THR A 71 5.29 3.79 18.54
CA THR A 71 6.60 3.13 18.38
C THR A 71 6.80 2.52 17.00
N LEU A 72 5.75 1.96 16.38
CA LEU A 72 5.80 1.40 15.03
C LEU A 72 5.88 2.49 13.94
N ILE A 73 5.22 3.63 14.13
CA ILE A 73 5.14 4.72 13.14
C ILE A 73 6.36 5.65 13.22
N LYS A 74 6.90 5.88 14.42
CA LYS A 74 8.05 6.75 14.70
C LYS A 74 9.25 6.56 13.77
N PRO A 75 9.72 5.34 13.43
CA PRO A 75 10.84 5.18 12.49
C PRO A 75 10.53 5.67 11.07
N PHE A 76 9.25 5.71 10.69
CA PHE A 76 8.80 6.16 9.38
C PHE A 76 8.42 7.64 9.33
N ARG A 77 8.18 8.28 10.48
CA ARG A 77 8.01 9.74 10.59
C ARG A 77 9.35 10.44 10.27
N ALA A 78 9.29 11.58 9.59
CA ALA A 78 10.44 12.47 9.38
C ALA A 78 10.56 13.44 10.56
#